data_AF-A0A482ZJN0-F1
#
_entry.id   AF-A0A482ZJN0-F1
#
_cell.length_a   1.000
_cell.length_b   1.000
_cell.length_c   1.000
_cell.angle_alpha   90.00
_cell.angle_beta   90.00
_cell.angle_gamma   90.00
#
_symmetry.space_group_name_H-M   'P 1'
#
loop_
_entity.id
_entity.type
_entity.pdbx_description
1 polymer ?
#
loop_
_entity_poly.entity_id
_entity_poly.type
_entity_poly.pdbx_seq_one_letter_code
_entity_poly.pdbx_strand_id
1 'polypeptide(L)'
;MFELVLKNLYILTTNIAGLAIEAGATVEDLGNNHLDLMREVSSDILKLQTALTGKTFSENKLEQGMICAFEGDLNHGCMGRSAPSRLNRALDLAKEFNLEVPHLQRIKNQL
;
A
#
# COMPACT_ATOMS: atom_id res chain seq x y z
N MET A 1 -4.24 -13.52 11.59
CA MET A 1 -4.45 -13.41 10.12
C MET A 1 -4.86 -11.99 9.73
N PHE A 2 -5.94 -11.43 10.30
CA PHE A 2 -6.35 -10.04 10.02
C PHE A 2 -5.23 -9.03 10.28
N GLU A 3 -4.58 -9.10 11.45
CA GLU A 3 -3.47 -8.20 11.81
C GLU A 3 -2.28 -8.27 10.84
N LEU A 4 -1.97 -9.46 10.31
CA LEU A 4 -0.90 -9.64 9.33
C LEU A 4 -1.25 -8.96 8.00
N VAL A 5 -2.50 -9.10 7.56
CA VAL A 5 -3.00 -8.43 6.35
C VAL A 5 -3.01 -6.92 6.54
N LEU A 6 -3.46 -6.44 7.70
CA LEU A 6 -3.44 -5.02 8.02
C LEU A 6 -2.01 -4.46 7.99
N LYS A 7 -1.05 -5.18 8.59
CA LYS A 7 0.37 -4.81 8.55
C LYS A 7 0.92 -4.79 7.12
N ASN A 8 0.59 -5.79 6.31
CA ASN A 8 1.02 -5.83 4.91
C ASN A 8 0.39 -4.70 4.09
N LEU A 9 -0.90 -4.43 4.31
CA LEU A 9 -1.62 -3.34 3.66
C LEU A 9 -0.95 -2.00 3.97
N TYR A 10 -0.66 -1.74 5.24
CA TYR A 10 0.06 -0.54 5.67
C TYR A 10 1.43 -0.43 4.99
N ILE A 11 2.32 -1.41 5.17
CA ILE A 11 3.71 -1.36 4.69
C ILE A 11 3.77 -1.21 3.17
N LEU A 12 2.97 -2.00 2.44
CA LEU A 12 3.01 -1.96 0.99
C LEU A 12 2.41 -0.66 0.44
N THR A 13 1.33 -0.16 1.07
CA THR A 13 0.73 1.11 0.68
C THR A 13 1.72 2.26 0.85
N THR A 14 2.29 2.42 2.05
CA THR A 14 3.21 3.54 2.33
C THR A 14 4.46 3.46 1.47
N ASN A 15 5.06 2.28 1.34
CA ASN A 15 6.27 2.08 0.54
C ASN A 15 6.08 2.32 -0.94
N ILE A 16 4.99 1.82 -1.52
CA ILE A 16 4.76 1.95 -2.95
C ILE A 16 4.27 3.35 -3.29
N ALA A 17 3.36 3.94 -2.50
CA ALA A 17 2.96 5.34 -2.70
C ALA A 17 4.16 6.28 -2.55
N GLY A 18 5.06 6.00 -1.60
CA GLY A 18 6.32 6.72 -1.41
C GLY A 18 7.24 6.79 -2.64
N LEU A 19 7.10 5.88 -3.61
CA LEU A 19 7.86 5.90 -4.86
C LEU A 19 7.38 6.98 -5.84
N ALA A 20 6.16 7.48 -5.68
CA ALA A 20 5.52 8.42 -6.59
C ALA A 20 5.42 9.85 -6.04
N ILE A 21 6.01 10.09 -4.86
CA ILE A 21 6.03 11.39 -4.18
C ILE A 21 7.47 11.77 -3.83
N GLU A 22 7.64 12.95 -3.24
CA GLU A 22 8.94 13.54 -2.93
C GLU A 22 9.79 12.63 -2.03
N ALA A 23 11.09 12.56 -2.33
CA ALA A 23 12.01 11.78 -1.52
C ALA A 23 12.05 12.33 -0.07
N GLY A 24 11.83 11.44 0.89
CA GLY A 24 11.79 11.80 2.31
C GLY A 24 10.39 12.10 2.84
N ALA A 25 9.34 12.07 2.00
CA ALA A 25 7.96 12.21 2.45
C ALA A 25 7.61 11.20 3.56
N THR A 26 6.90 11.66 4.56
CA THR A 26 6.50 10.89 5.73
C THR A 26 5.11 10.27 5.56
N VAL A 27 4.74 9.42 6.50
CA VAL A 27 3.41 8.83 6.60
C VAL A 27 2.35 9.90 6.86
N GLU A 28 2.68 10.94 7.63
CA GLU A 28 1.84 12.14 7.79
C GLU A 28 1.65 12.89 6.46
N ASP A 29 2.72 13.11 5.70
CA ASP A 29 2.63 13.77 4.38
C ASP A 29 1.75 12.98 3.42
N LEU A 30 1.91 11.65 3.39
CA LEU A 30 1.08 10.77 2.57
C LEU A 30 -0.41 10.88 2.95
N GLY A 31 -0.72 10.92 4.25
CA GLY A 31 -2.09 11.03 4.74
C GLY A 31 -2.72 12.41 4.49
N ASN A 32 -1.95 13.49 4.60
CA ASN A 32 -2.47 14.86 4.53
C ASN A 32 -2.42 15.46 3.13
N ASN A 33 -1.33 15.21 2.37
CA ASN A 33 -1.06 15.86 1.09
C ASN A 33 -1.28 14.92 -0.11
N HIS A 34 -1.27 13.60 0.11
CA HIS A 34 -1.37 12.59 -0.96
C HIS A 34 -2.44 11.53 -0.67
N LEU A 35 -3.53 11.92 0.00
CA LEU A 35 -4.60 11.01 0.45
C LEU A 35 -5.18 10.17 -0.70
N ASP A 36 -5.38 10.76 -1.88
CA ASP A 36 -5.92 10.04 -3.03
C ASP A 36 -4.95 8.96 -3.52
N LEU A 37 -3.66 9.26 -3.61
CA LEU A 37 -2.63 8.27 -3.95
C LEU A 37 -2.60 7.13 -2.93
N MET A 38 -2.67 7.45 -1.64
CA MET A 38 -2.73 6.45 -0.57
C MET A 38 -3.93 5.51 -0.73
N ARG A 39 -5.12 6.06 -1.05
CA ARG A 39 -6.35 5.28 -1.29
C ARG A 39 -6.25 4.42 -2.55
N GLU A 40 -5.76 4.98 -3.64
CA GLU A 40 -5.53 4.28 -4.91
C GLU A 40 -4.60 3.07 -4.73
N VAL A 41 -3.43 3.27 -4.10
CA VAL A 41 -2.46 2.20 -3.87
C VAL A 41 -3.00 1.16 -2.88
N SER A 42 -3.61 1.58 -1.78
CA SER A 42 -4.18 0.64 -0.80
C SER A 42 -5.31 -0.21 -1.38
N SER A 43 -6.10 0.30 -2.30
CA SER A 43 -7.12 -0.46 -3.02
C SER A 43 -6.53 -1.64 -3.79
N ASP A 44 -5.46 -1.40 -4.55
CA ASP A 44 -4.78 -2.46 -5.30
C ASP A 44 -4.10 -3.49 -4.39
N ILE A 45 -3.48 -3.03 -3.30
CA ILE A 45 -2.89 -3.92 -2.30
C ILE A 45 -3.95 -4.75 -1.59
N LEU A 46 -5.13 -4.19 -1.31
CA LEU A 46 -6.23 -4.92 -0.68
C LEU A 46 -6.73 -6.06 -1.60
N LYS A 47 -6.92 -5.79 -2.90
CA LYS A 47 -7.26 -6.84 -3.89
C LYS A 47 -6.24 -7.98 -3.84
N LEU A 48 -4.95 -7.64 -3.78
CA LEU A 48 -3.87 -8.61 -3.72
C LEU A 48 -3.92 -9.44 -2.43
N GLN A 49 -4.13 -8.80 -1.27
CA GLN A 49 -4.25 -9.51 0.01
C GLN A 49 -5.48 -10.41 0.05
N THR A 50 -6.60 -9.99 -0.53
CA THR A 50 -7.81 -10.83 -0.66
C THR A 50 -7.53 -12.09 -1.48
N ALA A 51 -6.84 -11.97 -2.63
CA ALA A 51 -6.48 -13.12 -3.45
C ALA A 51 -5.49 -14.05 -2.74
N LEU A 52 -4.44 -13.51 -2.13
CA LEU A 52 -3.41 -14.27 -1.40
C LEU A 52 -3.97 -15.07 -0.23
N THR A 53 -4.98 -14.52 0.46
CA THR A 53 -5.54 -15.15 1.65
C THR A 53 -6.79 -15.98 1.38
N GLY A 54 -7.42 -15.83 0.20
CA GLY A 54 -8.73 -16.40 -0.10
C GLY A 54 -9.83 -15.87 0.80
N LYS A 55 -9.67 -14.68 1.38
CA LYS A 55 -10.57 -14.09 2.37
C LYS A 55 -11.01 -12.69 1.98
N THR A 56 -12.25 -12.38 2.29
CA THR A 56 -12.76 -11.02 2.30
C THR A 56 -12.51 -10.37 3.66
N PHE A 57 -12.29 -9.06 3.64
CA PHE A 57 -12.03 -8.27 4.84
C PHE A 57 -13.09 -7.20 4.96
N SER A 58 -13.48 -6.88 6.20
CA SER A 58 -14.40 -5.77 6.44
C SER A 58 -13.67 -4.46 6.14
N GLU A 59 -14.18 -3.71 5.16
CA GLU A 59 -13.65 -2.39 4.78
C GLU A 59 -13.56 -1.47 5.99
N ASN A 60 -14.63 -1.34 6.79
CA ASN A 60 -14.63 -0.53 8.01
C ASN A 60 -13.53 -0.93 9.01
N LYS A 61 -13.30 -2.24 9.20
CA LYS A 61 -12.24 -2.69 10.13
C LYS A 61 -10.85 -2.43 9.58
N LEU A 62 -10.66 -2.56 8.27
CA LEU A 62 -9.39 -2.24 7.61
C LEU A 62 -9.13 -0.74 7.67
N GLU A 63 -10.12 0.09 7.39
CA GLU A 63 -10.01 1.54 7.46
C GLU A 63 -9.63 1.99 8.88
N GLN A 64 -10.37 1.55 9.90
CA GLN A 64 -10.05 1.86 11.30
C GLN A 64 -8.66 1.36 11.69
N GLY A 65 -8.31 0.13 11.30
CA GLY A 65 -7.00 -0.44 11.57
C GLY A 65 -5.87 0.34 10.88
N MET A 66 -6.10 0.82 9.65
CA MET A 66 -5.14 1.62 8.91
C MET A 66 -4.96 2.97 9.60
N ILE A 67 -6.05 3.67 9.96
CA ILE A 67 -6.00 4.93 10.70
C ILE A 67 -5.15 4.79 11.97
N CYS A 68 -5.41 3.77 12.78
CA CYS A 68 -4.61 3.53 13.99
C CYS A 68 -3.13 3.23 13.68
N ALA A 69 -2.83 2.54 12.59
CA ALA A 69 -1.46 2.28 12.15
C ALA A 69 -0.75 3.57 11.68
N PHE A 70 -1.46 4.45 10.95
CA PHE A 70 -0.97 5.76 10.51
C PHE A 70 -0.67 6.68 11.69
N GLU A 71 -1.62 6.84 12.61
CA GLU A 71 -1.47 7.70 13.80
C GLU A 71 -0.31 7.27 14.70
N GLY A 72 0.00 5.97 14.73
CA GLY A 72 1.13 5.44 15.50
C GLY A 72 2.51 5.64 14.87
N ASP A 73 2.61 6.10 13.62
CA ASP A 73 3.85 6.06 12.83
C ASP A 73 4.01 7.29 11.90
N LEU A 74 3.39 8.43 12.24
CA LEU A 74 3.32 9.64 11.42
C LEU A 74 4.67 10.11 10.84
N ASN A 75 5.75 10.07 11.64
CA ASN A 75 7.08 10.53 11.23
C ASN A 75 7.86 9.51 10.40
N HIS A 76 7.30 8.33 10.11
CA HIS A 76 7.99 7.29 9.34
C HIS A 76 8.13 7.70 7.89
N GLY A 77 9.30 7.46 7.29
CA GLY A 77 9.51 7.70 5.87
C GLY A 77 8.70 6.73 5.03
N CYS A 78 7.92 7.23 4.06
CA CYS A 78 7.07 6.40 3.22
C CYS A 78 7.89 5.38 2.44
N MET A 79 9.04 5.74 1.86
CA MET A 79 9.88 4.81 1.12
C MET A 79 11.29 4.66 1.69
N GLY A 80 11.82 3.45 1.53
CA GLY A 80 13.23 3.14 1.71
C GLY A 80 13.74 2.30 0.54
N ARG A 81 15.00 1.85 0.62
CA ARG A 81 15.68 1.13 -0.48
C ARG A 81 14.93 -0.10 -1.01
N SER A 82 14.07 -0.72 -0.19
CA SER A 82 13.30 -1.91 -0.55
C SER A 82 11.94 -1.62 -1.20
N ALA A 83 11.52 -0.35 -1.32
CA ALA A 83 10.23 -0.01 -1.94
C ALA A 83 10.12 -0.47 -3.40
N PRO A 84 11.14 -0.30 -4.28
CA PRO A 84 11.05 -0.77 -5.67
C PRO A 84 10.89 -2.30 -5.78
N SER A 85 11.58 -3.07 -4.93
CA SER A 85 11.45 -4.53 -4.94
C SER A 85 10.10 -5.00 -4.40
N ARG A 86 9.50 -4.27 -3.44
CA ARG A 86 8.12 -4.51 -2.98
C ARG A 86 7.10 -4.27 -4.09
N LEU A 87 7.26 -3.19 -4.85
CA LEU A 87 6.41 -2.93 -6.02
C LEU A 87 6.51 -4.06 -7.06
N ASN A 88 7.72 -4.45 -7.45
CA ASN A 88 7.91 -5.53 -8.42
C ASN A 88 7.26 -6.84 -7.93
N ARG A 89 7.47 -7.21 -6.66
CA ARG A 89 6.84 -8.40 -6.09
C ARG A 89 5.32 -8.32 -6.08
N ALA A 90 4.74 -7.16 -5.77
CA ALA A 90 3.29 -6.97 -5.78
C ALA A 90 2.72 -7.13 -7.20
N LEU A 91 3.42 -6.63 -8.22
CA LEU A 91 3.05 -6.79 -9.63
C LEU A 91 3.18 -8.24 -10.11
N ASP A 92 4.24 -8.95 -9.71
CA ASP A 92 4.42 -10.37 -10.02
C ASP A 92 3.28 -11.22 -9.45
N LEU A 93 2.89 -10.97 -8.20
CA LEU A 93 1.76 -11.63 -7.57
C LEU A 93 0.44 -11.25 -8.25
N ALA A 94 0.23 -9.98 -8.58
CA ALA A 94 -0.98 -9.56 -9.30
C ALA A 94 -1.10 -10.28 -10.65
N LYS A 95 0.02 -10.48 -11.36
CA LYS A 95 0.06 -11.26 -12.60
C LYS A 95 -0.26 -12.74 -12.35
N GLU A 96 0.29 -13.35 -11.30
CA GLU A 96 0.02 -14.75 -10.93
C GLU A 96 -1.47 -14.99 -10.63
N PHE A 97 -2.12 -14.04 -9.94
CA PHE A 97 -3.54 -14.10 -9.61
C PHE A 97 -4.46 -13.49 -10.68
N ASN A 98 -3.92 -13.04 -11.82
CA ASN A 98 -4.66 -12.37 -12.88
C ASN A 98 -5.52 -11.18 -12.38
N LEU A 99 -4.93 -10.33 -11.52
CA LEU A 99 -5.57 -9.18 -10.92
C LEU A 99 -5.20 -7.88 -11.64
N GLU A 100 -6.20 -7.01 -11.80
CA GLU A 100 -5.97 -5.64 -12.23
C GLU A 100 -5.55 -4.75 -11.06
N VAL A 101 -4.32 -4.25 -11.15
CA VAL A 101 -3.69 -3.33 -10.20
C VAL A 101 -3.19 -2.05 -10.91
N PRO A 102 -4.12 -1.26 -11.50
CA PRO A 102 -3.77 -0.15 -12.39
C PRO A 102 -2.92 0.92 -11.71
N HIS A 103 -3.08 1.16 -10.41
CA HIS A 103 -2.33 2.19 -9.69
C HIS A 103 -0.89 1.75 -9.44
N LEU A 104 -0.67 0.47 -9.09
CA LEU A 104 0.69 -0.09 -8.99
C LEU A 104 1.42 -0.05 -10.33
N GLN A 105 0.72 -0.38 -11.43
CA GLN A 105 1.27 -0.32 -12.78
C GLN A 105 1.62 1.11 -13.19
N ARG A 106 0.75 2.08 -12.88
CA ARG A 106 1.01 3.50 -13.13
C ARG A 106 2.29 3.97 -12.45
N ILE A 107 2.47 3.64 -11.18
CA ILE A 107 3.70 3.97 -10.43
C ILE A 107 4.91 3.31 -11.08
N LYS A 108 4.80 2.03 -11.46
CA LYS A 108 5.90 1.31 -12.12
C LYS A 108 6.34 1.98 -13.43
N ASN A 109 5.41 2.52 -14.21
CA ASN A 109 5.69 3.17 -15.49
C ASN A 109 6.30 4.57 -15.35
N GLN A 110 6.31 5.15 -14.14
CA GLN A 110 6.86 6.47 -13.84
C GLN A 110 8.29 6.41 -13.26
N LEU A 111 8.78 5.21 -12.95
CA LEU A 111 10.12 4.93 -12.42
C LEU A 111 11.12 4.66 -13.55
#